data_AF-A0A1G7J815-F1
#
_entry.id   AF-A0A1G7J815-F1
#
_cell.length_a   1.000
_cell.length_b   1.000
_cell.length_c   1.000
_cell.angle_alpha   90.00
_cell.angle_beta   90.00
_cell.angle_gamma   90.00
#
_symmetry.space_group_name_H-M   'P 1'
#
loop_
_entity.id
_entity.type
_entity.pdbx_description
1 polymer ?
#
loop_
_entity_poly.entity_id
_entity_poly.type
_entity_poly.pdbx_seq_one_letter_code
_entity_poly.pdbx_strand_id
1 'polypeptide(L)'
;MSEADDEGGWKFELEDLPEDGGEAAAGPDSGGDEDGEAGDEEGNVAGAMVLDQPLEPGSPSMENTVFVLLGALCTVLFFMAVLGVI
;
A
#
# COMPACT_ATOMS: atom_id res chain seq x y z
N MET A 1 21.18 -0.03 -27.72
CA MET A 1 20.87 -0.66 -26.43
C MET A 1 19.83 -1.73 -26.74
N SER A 2 20.14 -2.99 -26.47
CA SER A 2 19.34 -4.17 -26.82
C SER A 2 18.01 -4.20 -26.06
N GLU A 3 16.94 -4.55 -26.78
CA GLU A 3 15.71 -5.12 -26.23
C GLU A 3 16.06 -6.35 -25.37
N ALA A 4 15.91 -6.24 -24.06
CA ALA A 4 15.93 -7.36 -23.11
C ALA A 4 15.54 -6.81 -21.73
N ASP A 5 14.23 -6.69 -21.43
CA ASP A 5 13.73 -6.78 -20.06
C ASP A 5 12.19 -6.93 -19.94
N ASP A 6 11.56 -7.80 -20.76
CA ASP A 6 10.14 -8.16 -20.58
C ASP A 6 9.96 -9.68 -20.36
N GLU A 7 10.99 -10.35 -19.81
CA GLU A 7 10.93 -11.76 -19.40
C GLU A 7 10.64 -11.93 -17.90
N GLY A 8 9.99 -10.92 -17.29
CA GLY A 8 9.51 -10.93 -15.91
C GLY A 8 7.99 -11.07 -15.79
N GLY A 9 7.30 -11.44 -16.87
CA GLY A 9 5.86 -11.71 -16.87
C GLY A 9 5.52 -12.67 -15.73
N TRP A 10 4.54 -12.27 -14.93
CA TRP A 10 4.05 -13.04 -13.79
C TRP A 10 3.92 -14.51 -14.16
N LYS A 11 4.55 -15.40 -13.37
CA LYS A 11 4.71 -16.84 -13.67
C LYS A 11 3.38 -17.63 -13.77
N PHE A 12 2.25 -16.96 -13.59
CA PHE A 12 0.93 -17.57 -13.55
C PHE A 12 0.00 -16.75 -14.44
N GLU A 13 -0.54 -17.38 -15.48
CA GLU A 13 -1.61 -16.81 -16.29
C GLU A 13 -2.97 -17.18 -15.68
N LEU A 14 -4.00 -16.35 -15.91
CA LEU A 14 -5.32 -16.59 -15.32
C LEU A 14 -5.94 -17.90 -15.84
N GLU A 15 -5.57 -18.31 -17.05
CA GLU A 15 -5.91 -19.60 -17.64
C GLU A 15 -5.24 -20.82 -16.98
N ASP A 16 -4.19 -20.64 -16.15
CA ASP A 16 -3.51 -21.74 -15.45
C ASP A 16 -4.22 -22.19 -14.17
N LEU A 17 -5.25 -21.45 -13.72
CA LEU A 17 -6.03 -21.85 -12.55
C LEU A 17 -6.96 -23.01 -12.91
N PRO A 18 -6.98 -24.10 -12.12
CA PRO A 18 -7.95 -25.17 -12.33
C PRO A 18 -9.37 -24.60 -12.17
N GLU A 19 -10.20 -24.73 -13.20
CA GLU A 19 -11.59 -24.24 -13.23
C GLU A 19 -12.55 -24.96 -12.25
N ASP A 20 -12.04 -25.85 -11.38
CA ASP A 20 -12.83 -26.66 -10.49
C ASP A 20 -12.27 -26.62 -9.05
N GLY A 21 -13.10 -26.17 -8.11
CA GLY A 21 -12.76 -25.76 -6.75
C GLY A 21 -12.16 -26.87 -5.89
N GLY A 22 -10.83 -26.93 -5.83
CA GLY A 22 -10.07 -27.92 -5.07
C GLY A 22 -9.65 -27.48 -3.66
N GLU A 23 -10.38 -28.01 -2.68
CA GLU A 23 -9.92 -28.46 -1.34
C GLU A 23 -9.25 -27.42 -0.42
N ALA A 24 -10.06 -26.82 0.46
CA ALA A 24 -9.63 -26.03 1.61
C ALA A 24 -8.69 -26.83 2.53
N ALA A 25 -7.39 -26.51 2.49
CA ALA A 25 -6.46 -26.94 3.51
C ALA A 25 -6.86 -26.30 4.86
N ALA A 26 -7.22 -27.15 5.82
CA ALA A 26 -7.69 -26.79 7.15
C ALA A 26 -6.77 -25.76 7.84
N GLY A 27 -7.29 -24.54 8.00
CA GLY A 27 -6.69 -23.50 8.83
C GLY A 27 -6.89 -23.76 10.34
N PRO A 28 -6.15 -23.07 11.21
CA PRO A 28 -6.18 -23.30 12.65
C PRO A 28 -7.51 -22.82 13.26
N ASP A 29 -8.01 -23.65 14.17
CA ASP A 29 -9.15 -23.47 15.07
C ASP A 29 -9.30 -22.01 15.54
N SER A 30 -10.31 -21.31 15.01
CA SER A 30 -10.74 -19.99 15.46
C SER A 30 -12.05 -20.16 16.21
N GLY A 31 -11.96 -20.05 17.53
CA GLY A 31 -13.10 -20.09 18.45
C GLY A 31 -14.18 -19.10 18.03
N GLY A 32 -15.43 -19.59 18.03
CA GLY A 32 -16.59 -18.82 17.66
C GLY A 32 -16.99 -17.81 18.73
N ASP A 33 -17.30 -16.61 18.28
CA ASP A 33 -18.19 -15.68 18.96
C ASP A 33 -19.29 -15.33 17.95
N GLU A 34 -20.50 -15.82 18.25
CA GLU A 34 -21.71 -15.56 17.49
C GLU A 34 -22.24 -14.18 17.91
N ASP A 35 -22.10 -13.17 17.05
CA ASP A 35 -22.98 -12.01 17.11
C ASP A 35 -23.32 -11.57 15.68
N GLY A 36 -24.59 -11.78 15.33
CA GLY A 36 -25.09 -11.71 13.96
C GLY A 36 -25.46 -10.30 13.50
N GLU A 37 -25.09 -9.99 12.27
CA GLU A 37 -25.90 -9.26 11.29
C GLU A 37 -25.53 -9.79 9.90
N ALA A 38 -26.29 -10.76 9.41
CA ALA A 38 -26.16 -11.32 8.07
C ALA A 38 -26.81 -10.38 7.07
N GLY A 39 -26.02 -9.46 6.51
CA GLY A 39 -26.41 -8.60 5.39
C GLY A 39 -25.55 -8.90 4.16
N ASP A 40 -26.13 -9.63 3.20
CA ASP A 40 -25.74 -9.82 1.80
C ASP A 40 -24.23 -10.03 1.51
N GLU A 41 -23.79 -11.27 1.76
CA GLU A 41 -22.44 -11.79 1.49
C GLU A 41 -22.22 -12.15 0.01
N GLU A 42 -22.49 -11.25 -0.93
CA GLU A 42 -22.10 -11.44 -2.33
C GLU A 42 -20.75 -10.77 -2.60
N GLY A 43 -19.68 -11.54 -2.40
CA GLY A 43 -18.40 -11.30 -3.09
C GLY A 43 -17.27 -10.62 -2.30
N ASN A 44 -16.89 -11.15 -1.14
CA ASN A 44 -15.55 -10.87 -0.59
C ASN A 44 -14.92 -12.08 0.10
N VAL A 45 -13.98 -12.75 -0.60
CA VAL A 45 -13.21 -13.90 -0.09
C VAL A 45 -12.29 -13.53 1.08
N ALA A 46 -11.99 -12.24 1.25
CA ALA A 46 -11.10 -11.72 2.28
C ALA A 46 -11.83 -11.18 3.53
N GLY A 47 -13.16 -11.26 3.58
CA GLY A 47 -13.96 -10.62 4.62
C GLY A 47 -13.89 -9.08 4.57
N ALA A 48 -14.80 -8.39 5.27
CA ALA A 48 -14.76 -6.94 5.37
C ALA A 48 -13.49 -6.51 6.12
N MET A 49 -12.51 -5.95 5.41
CA MET A 49 -11.34 -5.35 6.05
C MET A 49 -11.78 -4.07 6.76
N VAL A 50 -12.06 -4.19 8.05
CA VAL A 50 -12.22 -3.03 8.92
C VAL A 50 -10.85 -2.39 9.08
N LEU A 51 -10.70 -1.16 8.60
CA LEU A 51 -9.49 -0.37 8.82
C LEU A 51 -9.45 0.03 10.30
N ASP A 52 -8.56 -0.60 11.06
CA ASP A 52 -8.34 -0.28 12.49
C ASP A 52 -7.77 1.14 12.70
N GLN A 53 -7.23 1.77 11.65
CA GLN A 53 -6.73 3.14 11.70
C GLN A 53 -7.16 3.96 10.47
N PRO A 54 -7.42 5.26 10.65
CA PRO A 54 -7.70 6.16 9.54
C PRO A 54 -6.49 6.21 8.60
N LEU A 55 -6.74 6.09 7.29
CA LEU A 55 -5.73 6.20 6.23
C LEU A 55 -5.17 7.61 6.06
N GLU A 56 -5.69 8.58 6.80
CA GLU A 56 -5.28 9.98 6.71
C GLU A 56 -3.92 10.16 7.38
N PRO A 57 -2.88 10.58 6.64
CA PRO A 57 -1.63 10.98 7.25
C PRO A 57 -1.93 12.13 8.22
N GLY A 58 -1.59 11.95 9.50
CA GLY A 58 -1.73 13.01 10.49
C GLY A 58 -0.89 14.26 10.14
N SER A 59 -1.00 15.30 10.97
CA SER A 59 -0.13 16.47 10.83
C SER A 59 1.36 16.06 10.96
N PRO A 60 2.26 16.65 10.14
CA PRO A 60 3.68 16.34 10.23
C PRO A 60 4.23 16.64 11.64
N SER A 61 5.20 15.85 12.08
CA SER A 61 5.92 16.11 13.33
C SER A 61 6.66 17.46 13.26
N MET A 62 6.95 18.06 14.43
CA MET A 62 7.72 19.30 14.51
C MET A 62 9.11 19.12 13.86
N GLU A 63 9.77 18.00 14.11
CA GLU A 63 11.08 17.66 13.55
C GLU A 63 11.04 17.62 12.01
N ASN A 64 10.07 16.90 11.43
CA ASN A 64 9.92 16.83 9.98
C ASN A 64 9.66 18.22 9.39
N THR A 65 8.87 19.04 10.08
CA THR A 65 8.60 20.43 9.66
C THR A 65 9.88 21.27 9.62
N VAL A 66 10.74 21.13 10.65
CA VAL A 66 12.03 21.84 10.70
C VAL A 66 12.95 21.42 9.57
N PHE A 67 13.04 20.12 9.26
CA PHE A 67 13.88 19.65 8.16
C PHE A 67 13.40 20.11 6.79
N VAL A 68 12.08 20.12 6.56
CA VAL A 68 11.51 20.66 5.32
C VAL A 68 11.82 22.16 5.18
N LEU A 69 11.66 22.93 6.25
CA LEU A 69 11.98 24.37 6.26
C LEU A 69 13.46 24.62 6.02
N LEU A 70 14.35 23.84 6.64
CA LEU A 70 15.79 23.94 6.43
C LEU A 70 16.16 23.62 4.98
N GLY A 71 15.58 22.55 4.41
CA GLY A 71 15.77 22.20 3.01
C GLY A 71 15.32 23.32 2.06
N ALA A 72 14.14 23.89 2.29
CA ALA A 72 13.62 25.02 1.52
C ALA A 72 14.51 26.27 1.65
N LEU A 73 15.04 26.55 2.84
CA LEU A 73 15.96 27.66 3.04
C LEU A 73 17.28 27.43 2.27
N CYS A 74 17.85 26.23 2.36
CA CYS A 74 19.07 25.87 1.64
C CYS A 74 18.91 25.99 0.13
N THR A 75 17.78 25.57 -0.44
CA THR A 75 17.52 25.70 -1.88
C THR A 75 17.41 27.16 -2.31
N VAL A 76 16.71 28.00 -1.55
CA VAL A 76 16.64 29.45 -1.82
C VAL A 76 18.03 30.09 -1.76
N LEU A 77 18.81 29.81 -0.72
CA LEU A 77 20.17 30.33 -0.58
C LEU A 77 21.08 29.86 -1.72
N PHE A 78 20.96 28.60 -2.13
CA PHE A 78 21.68 28.07 -3.29
C PHE A 78 21.34 28.87 -4.56
N PHE A 79 20.06 29.12 -4.84
CA PHE A 79 19.67 29.94 -5.98
C PHE A 79 20.16 31.38 -5.88
N MET A 80 20.11 31.99 -4.70
CA MET A 80 20.64 33.34 -4.50
C MET A 80 22.15 33.42 -4.79
N ALA A 81 22.91 32.42 -4.34
CA ALA A 81 24.34 32.32 -4.62
C ALA A 81 24.64 32.08 -6.11
N VAL A 82 23.89 31.19 -6.76
CA VAL A 82 24.05 30.92 -8.21
C VAL A 82 23.70 32.15 -9.06
N LEU A 83 22.72 32.95 -8.64
CA LEU A 83 22.31 34.18 -9.32
C LEU A 83 23.20 35.39 -8.97
N GLY A 84 24.15 35.25 -8.04
CA GLY A 84 25.05 36.33 -7.62
C GLY A 84 24.36 37.45 -6.82
N VAL A 85 23.23 37.14 -6.19
CA VAL A 85 22.52 38.06 -5.28
C VAL A 85 23.26 38.17 -3.94
N ILE A 86 23.94 37.09 -3.55
CA ILE A 86 24.90 36.96 -2.46
C ILE A 86 26.16 36.29 -2.99
#